data_AF-A0A2Z6M3W1-F1
#
_entry.id   AF-A0A2Z6M3W1-F1
#
_cell.length_a   1.000
_cell.length_b   1.000
_cell.length_c   1.000
_cell.angle_alpha   90.00
_cell.angle_beta   90.00
_cell.angle_gamma   90.00
#
_symmetry.space_group_name_H-M   'P 1'
#
loop_
_entity.id
_entity.type
_entity.pdbx_description
1 polymer ?
#
loop_
_entity_poly.entity_id
_entity_poly.type
_entity_poly.pdbx_seq_one_letter_code
_entity_poly.pdbx_strand_id
1 'polypeptide(L)' 'MGVTCNALQLIACANAITSSNPPSAICCSKLKEQKPCLCQYLKDPNLKKLVSSPNAIKVADTCGSPFPIC' A
#
# COMPACT_ATOMS: atom_id res chain seq x y z
N MET A 1 10.95 -18.81 1.00
CA MET A 1 11.18 -17.59 0.20
C MET A 1 10.32 -16.50 0.83
N GLY A 2 10.94 -15.57 1.56
CA GLY A 2 10.20 -14.47 2.18
C GLY A 2 9.77 -13.48 1.12
N VAL A 3 8.54 -12.98 1.19
CA VAL A 3 8.14 -11.78 0.44
C VAL A 3 9.14 -10.68 0.78
N THR A 4 10.00 -10.33 -0.17
CA THR A 4 10.94 -9.23 0.00
C THR A 4 10.11 -7.96 0.02
N CYS A 5 9.90 -7.41 1.21
CA CYS A 5 9.11 -6.20 1.40
C CYS A 5 9.78 -5.06 0.64
N ASN A 6 9.26 -4.75 -0.55
CA ASN A 6 9.84 -3.77 -1.46
C ASN A 6 8.80 -2.71 -1.79
N ALA A 7 8.91 -1.56 -1.12
CA ALA A 7 8.04 -0.43 -1.34
C ALA A 7 8.02 0.07 -2.80
N LEU A 8 9.05 -0.22 -3.61
CA LEU A 8 9.05 0.10 -5.05
C LEU A 8 7.93 -0.65 -5.79
N GLN A 9 7.52 -1.82 -5.34
CA GLN A 9 6.38 -2.54 -5.94
C GLN A 9 5.04 -1.82 -5.66
N LEU A 10 4.99 -0.94 -4.66
CA LEU A 10 3.83 -0.07 -4.39
C LEU A 10 3.83 1.22 -5.23
N ILE A 11 4.85 1.47 -6.08
CA ILE A 11 4.85 2.60 -7.04
C ILE A 11 3.64 2.53 -7.97
N ALA A 12 3.17 1.32 -8.31
CA ALA A 12 1.94 1.15 -9.09
C ALA A 12 0.70 1.77 -8.41
N CYS A 13 0.73 1.94 -7.09
CA CYS A 13 -0.30 2.62 -6.30
C CYS A 13 -0.04 4.12 -6.11
N ALA A 14 1.16 4.63 -6.44
CA ALA A 14 1.53 6.02 -6.19
C ALA A 14 0.53 7.00 -6.83
N ASN A 15 0.16 6.79 -8.10
CA ASN A 15 -0.82 7.62 -8.79
C ASN A 15 -2.22 7.58 -8.14
N ALA A 16 -2.62 6.45 -7.57
CA ALA A 16 -3.90 6.32 -6.89
C ALA A 16 -3.87 7.04 -5.53
N ILE A 17 -2.72 7.00 -4.84
CA ILE A 17 -2.50 7.68 -3.56
C ILE A 17 -2.38 9.20 -3.75
N THR A 18 -1.66 9.67 -4.78
CA THR A 18 -1.41 11.09 -5.00
C THR A 18 -2.60 11.80 -5.65
N SER A 19 -3.25 11.19 -6.64
CA SER A 19 -4.32 11.83 -7.42
C SER A 19 -5.73 11.40 -7.02
N SER A 20 -5.91 10.58 -5.96
CA SER A 20 -7.22 9.98 -5.59
C SER A 20 -7.92 9.23 -6.73
N ASN A 21 -7.16 8.79 -7.73
CA ASN A 21 -7.70 8.01 -8.83
C ASN A 21 -7.93 6.56 -8.40
N PRO A 22 -8.87 5.84 -9.05
CA PRO A 22 -9.08 4.43 -8.78
C PRO A 22 -7.77 3.64 -8.97
N PRO A 23 -7.45 2.69 -8.06
CA PRO A 23 -6.23 1.91 -8.15
C PRO A 23 -6.26 0.97 -9.36
N SER A 24 -5.08 0.78 -9.96
CA SER A 24 -4.92 -0.20 -11.03
C SER A 24 -4.99 -1.63 -10.50
N ALA A 25 -5.33 -2.59 -11.37
CA ALA A 25 -5.34 -4.01 -11.00
C ALA A 25 -3.97 -4.48 -10.49
N ILE A 26 -2.89 -3.94 -11.07
CA ILE A 26 -1.50 -4.21 -10.66
C ILE A 26 -1.25 -3.68 -9.24
N CYS A 27 -1.68 -2.44 -8.94
CA CYS A 27 -1.60 -1.89 -7.59
C CYS A 27 -2.29 -2.81 -6.58
N CYS A 28 -3.53 -3.20 -6.84
CA CYS A 28 -4.26 -4.07 -5.92
C CYS A 28 -3.64 -5.45 -5.75
N SER A 29 -3.13 -6.04 -6.83
CA SER A 29 -2.42 -7.33 -6.77
C SER A 29 -1.15 -7.22 -5.90
N LYS A 30 -0.33 -6.18 -6.13
CA LYS A 30 0.89 -5.93 -5.37
C LYS A 30 0.65 -5.55 -3.92
N LEU A 31 -0.42 -4.83 -3.63
CA LEU A 31 -0.81 -4.49 -2.28
C LEU A 31 -1.23 -5.74 -1.49
N LYS A 32 -2.02 -6.62 -2.10
CA LYS A 32 -2.42 -7.91 -1.50
C LYS A 32 -1.23 -8.83 -1.26
N GLU A 33 -0.33 -8.94 -2.25
CA GLU A 33 0.88 -9.74 -2.14
C GLU A 33 1.78 -9.27 -0.98
N GLN A 34 1.84 -7.95 -0.77
CA GLN A 34 2.65 -7.32 0.27
C GLN A 34 1.89 -7.04 1.56
N LYS A 35 0.69 -7.59 1.75
CA LYS A 35 -0.08 -7.47 3.00
C LYS A 35 0.74 -7.73 4.28
N PRO A 36 1.57 -8.79 4.39
CA PRO A 36 2.42 -9.01 5.57
C PRO A 36 3.50 -7.94 5.77
N CYS A 37 3.89 -7.22 4.71
CA CYS A 37 4.87 -6.14 4.75
C CYS A 37 4.27 -4.78 5.14
N LEU A 38 2.95 -4.62 5.07
CA LEU A 38 2.29 -3.34 5.38
C LEU A 38 2.61 -2.84 6.79
N CYS A 39 2.69 -3.75 7.76
CA CYS A 39 3.12 -3.41 9.12
C CYS A 39 4.55 -2.86 9.17
N GLN A 40 5.47 -3.42 8.38
CA GLN A 40 6.84 -2.90 8.31
C GLN A 40 6.86 -1.51 7.68
N TYR A 41 6.04 -1.24 6.66
CA TYR A 41 5.93 0.10 6.08
C TYR A 41 5.33 1.11 7.04
N LEU A 42 4.41 0.70 7.91
CA LEU A 42 3.87 1.54 8.98
C LEU A 42 4.90 1.85 10.08
N LYS A 43 5.89 0.97 10.28
CA LYS A 43 7.00 1.20 11.22
C LYS A 43 8.05 2.17 10.68
N ASP A 44 8.22 2.26 9.36
CA ASP A 44 9.11 3.25 8.75
C ASP A 44 8.41 4.63 8.72
N PRO A 45 8.92 5.65 9.42
CA PRO A 45 8.28 6.97 9.48
C PRO A 45 8.19 7.68 8.12
N ASN A 46 9.08 7.37 7.16
CA ASN A 46 9.03 7.93 5.81
C ASN A 46 7.88 7.34 5.00
N LEU A 47 7.71 6.02 5.10
CA LEU A 47 6.63 5.30 4.40
C LEU A 47 5.29 5.44 5.11
N LYS A 48 5.29 5.52 6.45
CA LYS A 48 4.10 5.68 7.29
C LYS A 48 3.23 6.82 6.78
N LYS A 49 3.81 7.99 6.51
CA LYS A 49 3.06 9.16 6.01
C LYS A 49 2.35 8.89 4.69
N LEU A 50 2.93 8.07 3.82
CA LEU A 50 2.35 7.68 2.54
C LEU A 50 1.24 6.64 2.74
N VAL A 51 1.51 5.57 3.50
CA VAL A 51 0.56 4.47 3.70
C VAL A 51 -0.58 4.80 4.66
N SER A 52 -0.38 5.72 5.61
CA SER A 52 -1.42 6.22 6.52
C SER A 52 -2.15 7.44 5.97
N SER A 53 -1.90 7.82 4.72
CA SER A 53 -2.63 8.92 4.07
C SER A 53 -4.09 8.49 3.81
N PRO A 54 -5.05 9.43 3.83
CA PRO A 54 -6.46 9.11 3.55
C PRO A 54 -6.66 8.42 2.19
N ASN A 55 -5.88 8.81 1.18
CA ASN A 55 -5.96 8.22 -0.15
C ASN A 55 -5.37 6.81 -0.17
N ALA A 56 -4.27 6.56 0.55
CA ALA A 56 -3.76 5.21 0.69
C ALA A 56 -4.78 4.30 1.38
N ILE A 57 -5.43 4.76 2.45
CA ILE A 57 -6.48 3.99 3.13
C ILE A 57 -7.61 3.65 2.16
N LYS A 58 -8.11 4.65 1.40
CA LYS A 58 -9.13 4.41 0.36
C LYS A 58 -8.68 3.42 -0.70
N VAL A 59 -7.43 3.51 -1.17
CA VAL A 59 -6.87 2.57 -2.15
C VAL A 59 -6.82 1.16 -1.58
N ALA A 60 -6.38 1.02 -0.33
CA ALA A 60 -6.31 -0.24 0.38
C ALA A 60 -7.70 -0.88 0.55
N ASP A 61 -8.70 -0.09 0.94
CA ASP A 61 -10.10 -0.55 1.01
C ASP A 61 -10.65 -0.94 -0.36
N THR A 62 -10.43 -0.11 -1.38
CA THR A 62 -10.88 -0.39 -2.76
C THR A 62 -10.26 -1.68 -3.30
N CYS A 63 -8.99 -1.94 -2.95
CA CYS A 63 -8.31 -3.17 -3.32
C CYS A 63 -8.68 -4.38 -2.45
N GLY A 64 -9.43 -4.21 -1.35
CA GLY A 64 -9.73 -5.28 -0.39
C GLY A 64 -8.51 -5.74 0.42
N SER A 65 -7.54 -4.85 0.62
CA SER A 65 -6.36 -5.08 1.44
C SER A 65 -6.17 -3.93 2.44
N PRO A 66 -7.15 -3.70 3.35
CA PRO A 66 -7.07 -2.62 4.33
C PRO A 66 -5.80 -2.74 5.16
N PHE A 67 -5.24 -1.58 5.54
CA PHE A 67 -4.02 -1.56 6.33
C PHE A 67 -4.28 -2.18 7.71
N PRO A 68 -3.49 -3.19 8.11
CA PRO A 68 -3.61 -3.79 9.43
C PRO A 68 -3.20 -2.78 10.52
N ILE A 69 -3.81 -2.92 11.70
CA ILE A 69 -3.31 -2.27 12.91
C ILE A 69 -2.10 -3.08 13.38
N CYS A 70 -0.95 -2.45 13.28
CA CYS A 70 0.33 -2.89 13.79
C CYS A 70 0.97 -1.70 14.53
#